data_AF-A0A975CVA0-F1
#
_entry.id   AF-A0A975CVA0-F1
#
_cell.length_a   1.000
_cell.length_b   1.000
_cell.length_c   1.000
_cell.angle_alpha   90.00
_cell.angle_beta   90.00
_cell.angle_gamma   90.00
#
_symmetry.space_group_name_H-M   'P 1'
#
loop_
_entity.id
_entity.type
_entity.pdbx_description
1 polymer ?
#
loop_
_entity_poly.entity_id
_entity_poly.type
_entity_poly.pdbx_seq_one_letter_code
_entity_poly.pdbx_strand_id
1 'polypeptide(L)'
;MEYYRNWFKLLLSIFLVSIIIPMILNWNLNLEALFYSLLLALGTSIILGSLFYIYDIYFGPKKRSSELKKYPFNEFLKIGFEEKEYYLLGKINGFTTIISYDWRGRNGLPCAYGLILFEPQINEKHLNNYDLNKLQQKVKNKFNLWEYGRLRTEWSYMKGKPNHKLMIAKLNKNSNLILNEGMQRISLENWKKEIEKSQ
;
A
#
# COMPACT_ATOMS: atom_id res chain seq x y z
N MET A 1 6.02 5.52 -6.70
CA MET A 1 7.30 6.21 -7.02
C MET A 1 8.35 6.00 -5.93
N GLU A 2 8.07 6.35 -4.67
CA GLU A 2 9.07 6.23 -3.57
C GLU A 2 9.57 4.79 -3.32
N TYR A 3 8.71 3.81 -3.57
CA TYR A 3 9.06 2.40 -3.50
C TYR A 3 10.12 1.96 -4.53
N TYR A 4 9.94 2.34 -5.80
CA TYR A 4 10.91 2.09 -6.87
C TYR A 4 12.27 2.73 -6.56
N ARG A 5 12.22 3.94 -5.99
CA ARG A 5 13.41 4.64 -5.50
C ARG A 5 14.13 3.86 -4.40
N ASN A 6 13.40 3.28 -3.44
CA ASN A 6 14.01 2.51 -2.35
C ASN A 6 14.54 1.14 -2.80
N TRP A 7 13.87 0.47 -3.75
CA TRP A 7 14.37 -0.77 -4.34
C TRP A 7 15.65 -0.56 -5.14
N PHE A 8 15.69 0.51 -5.93
CA PHE A 8 16.88 0.92 -6.66
C PHE A 8 18.04 1.25 -5.69
N LYS A 9 17.76 1.97 -4.59
CA LYS A 9 18.76 2.24 -3.53
C LYS A 9 19.29 0.96 -2.88
N LEU A 10 18.44 -0.04 -2.62
CA LEU A 10 18.86 -1.32 -2.04
C LEU A 10 19.76 -2.11 -2.99
N LEU A 11 19.37 -2.20 -4.27
CA LEU A 11 20.20 -2.85 -5.30
C LEU A 11 21.55 -2.13 -5.43
N LEU A 12 21.53 -0.80 -5.44
CA LEU A 12 22.75 0.02 -5.46
C LEU A 12 23.61 -0.21 -4.22
N SER A 13 23.02 -0.35 -3.02
CA SER A 13 23.78 -0.59 -1.79
C SER A 13 24.37 -2.00 -1.72
N ILE A 14 23.62 -3.04 -2.12
CA ILE A 14 24.14 -4.40 -2.22
C ILE A 14 25.30 -4.44 -3.21
N PHE A 15 25.15 -3.73 -4.33
CA PHE A 15 26.15 -3.61 -5.37
C PHE A 15 27.43 -2.88 -4.89
N LEU A 16 27.30 -1.73 -4.24
CA LEU A 16 28.44 -1.01 -3.65
C LEU A 16 29.19 -1.88 -2.63
N VAL A 17 28.47 -2.59 -1.77
CA VAL A 17 29.07 -3.52 -0.80
C VAL A 17 29.80 -4.66 -1.51
N SER A 18 29.24 -5.22 -2.59
CA SER A 18 29.90 -6.27 -3.37
C SER A 18 31.14 -5.81 -4.17
N ILE A 19 31.33 -4.51 -4.37
CA ILE A 19 32.58 -3.95 -4.94
C ILE A 19 33.59 -3.63 -3.84
N ILE A 20 33.12 -3.00 -2.76
CA ILE A 20 33.97 -2.51 -1.66
C ILE A 20 34.59 -3.69 -0.89
N ILE A 21 33.85 -4.78 -0.64
CA ILE A 21 34.37 -5.94 0.10
C ILE A 21 35.57 -6.59 -0.63
N PRO A 22 35.51 -6.90 -1.93
CA PRO A 22 36.68 -7.36 -2.68
C PRO A 22 37.82 -6.34 -2.77
N MET A 23 37.53 -5.04 -2.91
CA MET A 23 38.57 -3.99 -2.91
C MET A 23 39.36 -3.96 -1.59
N ILE A 24 38.69 -4.19 -0.45
CA ILE A 24 39.32 -4.22 0.88
C ILE A 24 40.09 -5.53 1.10
N LEU A 25 39.59 -6.65 0.58
CA LEU A 25 40.15 -7.98 0.83
C LEU A 25 41.27 -8.38 -0.15
N ASN A 26 41.34 -7.80 -1.35
CA ASN A 26 42.31 -8.21 -2.37
C ASN A 26 42.75 -7.02 -3.24
N TRP A 27 44.04 -6.65 -3.19
CA TRP A 27 44.58 -5.45 -3.83
C TRP A 27 44.75 -5.56 -5.37
N ASN A 28 44.55 -6.75 -5.96
CA ASN A 28 44.60 -6.94 -7.42
C ASN A 28 43.22 -6.72 -8.04
N LEU A 29 42.84 -5.45 -8.19
CA LEU A 29 41.63 -5.05 -8.89
C LEU A 29 41.84 -5.07 -10.40
N ASN A 30 41.24 -6.06 -11.07
CA ASN A 30 41.11 -6.02 -12.52
C ASN A 30 40.01 -5.00 -12.87
N LEU A 31 40.43 -3.81 -13.33
CA LEU A 31 39.53 -2.71 -13.71
C LEU A 31 38.54 -3.09 -14.81
N GLU A 32 38.93 -3.97 -15.74
CA GLU A 32 38.02 -4.47 -16.78
C GLU A 32 36.90 -5.32 -16.17
N ALA A 33 37.24 -6.24 -15.26
CA ALA A 33 36.24 -7.07 -14.59
C ALA A 33 35.26 -6.22 -13.76
N LEU A 34 35.75 -5.15 -13.13
CA LEU A 34 34.93 -4.20 -12.40
C LEU A 34 33.99 -3.43 -13.35
N PHE A 35 34.49 -2.97 -14.49
CA PHE A 35 33.68 -2.30 -15.52
C PHE A 35 32.59 -3.21 -16.11
N TYR A 36 32.91 -4.47 -16.42
CA TYR A 36 31.91 -5.43 -16.90
C TYR A 36 30.86 -5.76 -15.83
N SER A 37 31.26 -5.86 -14.56
CA SER A 37 30.31 -6.08 -13.45
C SER A 37 29.35 -4.89 -13.25
N LEU A 38 29.83 -3.66 -13.42
CA LEU A 38 29.01 -2.43 -13.42
C LEU A 38 27.99 -2.44 -14.55
N LEU A 39 28.42 -2.74 -15.77
CA LEU A 39 27.54 -2.81 -16.93
C LEU A 39 26.47 -3.90 -16.75
N LEU A 40 26.85 -5.07 -16.23
CA LEU A 40 25.92 -6.15 -15.96
C LEU A 40 24.89 -5.76 -14.88
N ALA A 41 25.32 -5.13 -13.79
CA ALA A 41 24.43 -4.68 -12.71
C ALA A 41 23.45 -3.58 -13.18
N LEU A 42 23.93 -2.62 -13.97
CA LEU A 42 23.08 -1.59 -14.57
C LEU A 42 22.09 -2.22 -15.55
N GLY A 43 22.56 -3.08 -16.46
CA GLY A 43 21.72 -3.78 -17.44
C GLY A 43 20.63 -4.63 -16.77
N THR A 44 21.00 -5.43 -15.77
CA THR A 44 20.05 -6.25 -15.00
C THR A 44 19.06 -5.41 -14.20
N SER A 45 19.49 -4.31 -13.58
CA SER A 45 18.60 -3.39 -12.86
C SER A 45 17.56 -2.76 -13.80
N ILE A 46 17.97 -2.31 -14.99
CA ILE A 46 17.07 -1.76 -16.01
C ILE A 46 16.08 -2.83 -16.48
N ILE A 47 16.56 -4.04 -16.78
CA ILE A 47 15.70 -5.15 -17.25
C ILE A 47 14.68 -5.52 -16.15
N LEU A 48 15.13 -5.74 -14.91
CA LEU A 48 14.24 -6.09 -13.80
C LEU A 48 13.24 -4.98 -13.48
N GLY A 49 13.67 -3.72 -13.49
CA GLY A 49 12.81 -2.56 -13.29
C GLY A 49 11.74 -2.46 -14.39
N SER A 50 12.12 -2.69 -15.65
CA SER A 50 11.21 -2.67 -16.80
C SER A 50 10.19 -3.81 -16.74
N LEU A 51 10.63 -5.04 -16.43
CA LEU A 51 9.73 -6.18 -16.24
C LEU A 51 8.73 -5.92 -15.12
N PHE A 52 9.17 -5.32 -14.01
CA PHE A 52 8.29 -4.98 -12.90
C PHE A 52 7.27 -3.90 -13.30
N TYR A 53 7.70 -2.86 -14.00
CA TYR A 53 6.81 -1.80 -14.49
C TYR A 53 5.75 -2.36 -15.45
N ILE A 54 6.16 -3.19 -16.41
CA ILE A 54 5.26 -3.87 -17.35
C ILE A 54 4.25 -4.73 -16.58
N TYR A 55 4.72 -5.47 -15.58
CA TYR A 55 3.84 -6.27 -14.74
C TYR A 55 2.79 -5.41 -14.02
N ASP A 56 3.19 -4.31 -13.37
CA ASP A 56 2.27 -3.47 -12.59
C ASP A 56 1.25 -2.70 -13.45
N ILE A 57 1.64 -2.30 -14.68
CA ILE A 57 0.78 -1.55 -15.60
C ILE A 57 -0.14 -2.44 -16.43
N TYR A 58 0.35 -3.56 -16.97
CA TYR A 58 -0.43 -4.36 -17.92
C TYR A 58 -1.09 -5.58 -17.27
N PHE A 59 -0.40 -6.24 -16.34
CA PHE A 59 -0.89 -7.47 -15.70
C PHE A 59 -1.58 -7.19 -14.36
N GLY A 60 -1.09 -6.19 -13.63
CA GLY A 60 -1.63 -5.73 -12.35
C GLY A 60 -3.14 -5.42 -12.40
N PRO A 61 -3.62 -4.56 -13.31
CA PRO A 61 -5.04 -4.20 -13.40
C PRO A 61 -5.94 -5.41 -13.67
N LYS A 62 -5.56 -6.27 -14.63
CA LYS A 62 -6.29 -7.50 -14.95
C LYS A 62 -6.35 -8.45 -13.74
N LYS A 63 -5.23 -8.59 -13.02
CA LYS A 63 -5.17 -9.40 -11.79
C LYS A 63 -6.06 -8.83 -10.70
N ARG A 64 -6.04 -7.50 -10.48
CA ARG A 64 -6.91 -6.83 -9.49
C ARG A 64 -8.38 -7.10 -9.80
N SER A 65 -8.85 -6.79 -11.01
CA SER A 65 -10.25 -7.03 -11.40
C SER A 65 -10.64 -8.52 -11.30
N SER A 66 -9.75 -9.44 -11.70
CA SER A 66 -9.99 -10.89 -11.53
C SER A 66 -10.12 -11.29 -10.06
N GLU A 67 -9.30 -10.73 -9.17
CA GLU A 67 -9.35 -11.04 -7.74
C GLU A 67 -10.60 -10.48 -7.05
N LEU A 68 -11.10 -9.31 -7.46
CA LEU A 68 -12.33 -8.71 -6.90
C LEU A 68 -13.58 -9.57 -7.12
N LYS A 69 -13.57 -10.46 -8.12
CA LYS A 69 -14.65 -11.40 -8.42
C LYS A 69 -14.58 -12.70 -7.60
N LYS A 70 -13.54 -12.87 -6.78
CA LYS A 70 -13.30 -14.07 -5.98
C LYS A 70 -13.47 -13.77 -4.49
N TYR A 71 -13.57 -14.82 -3.69
CA TYR A 71 -13.48 -14.70 -2.23
C TYR A 71 -12.19 -13.97 -1.82
N PRO A 72 -12.21 -13.08 -0.81
CA PRO A 72 -13.35 -12.65 0.00
C PRO A 72 -14.14 -11.47 -0.58
N PHE A 73 -13.72 -10.92 -1.72
CA PHE A 73 -14.27 -9.70 -2.32
C PHE A 73 -15.69 -9.89 -2.85
N ASN A 74 -15.99 -11.04 -3.45
CA ASN A 74 -17.34 -11.36 -3.92
C ASN A 74 -18.40 -11.36 -2.80
N GLU A 75 -18.01 -11.61 -1.55
CA GLU A 75 -18.92 -11.50 -0.40
C GLU A 75 -19.27 -10.04 -0.08
N PHE A 76 -18.36 -9.09 -0.35
CA PHE A 76 -18.67 -7.65 -0.23
C PHE A 76 -19.71 -7.21 -1.27
N LEU A 77 -19.64 -7.75 -2.49
CA LEU A 77 -20.65 -7.47 -3.53
C LEU A 77 -22.05 -7.91 -3.09
N LYS A 78 -22.15 -9.08 -2.42
CA LYS A 78 -23.43 -9.61 -1.92
C LYS A 78 -24.07 -8.73 -0.84
N ILE A 79 -23.28 -7.92 -0.13
CA ILE A 79 -23.78 -7.00 0.91
C ILE A 79 -23.91 -5.55 0.43
N GLY A 80 -23.93 -5.33 -0.89
CA GLY A 80 -24.23 -4.03 -1.49
C GLY A 80 -23.03 -3.14 -1.80
N PHE A 81 -21.80 -3.69 -1.80
CA PHE A 81 -20.68 -2.98 -2.42
C PHE A 81 -20.79 -3.04 -3.93
N GLU A 82 -20.39 -1.97 -4.61
CA GLU A 82 -20.33 -1.88 -6.05
C GLU A 82 -18.90 -2.11 -6.55
N GLU A 83 -18.74 -2.91 -7.60
CA GLU A 83 -17.49 -3.00 -8.34
C GLU A 83 -17.28 -1.71 -9.14
N LYS A 84 -16.16 -1.04 -8.88
CA LYS A 84 -15.54 -0.06 -9.78
C LYS A 84 -14.29 -0.70 -10.39
N GLU A 85 -13.73 -0.08 -11.42
CA GLU A 85 -12.68 -0.63 -12.28
C GLU A 85 -11.63 -1.49 -11.55
N TYR A 86 -11.05 -1.01 -10.44
CA TYR A 86 -10.02 -1.70 -9.68
C TYR A 86 -10.29 -1.80 -8.17
N TYR A 87 -11.52 -1.57 -7.72
CA TYR A 87 -11.87 -1.63 -6.29
C TYR A 87 -13.38 -1.80 -6.09
N LEU A 88 -13.75 -2.22 -4.88
CA LEU A 88 -15.14 -2.23 -4.42
C LEU A 88 -15.41 -0.97 -3.60
N LEU A 89 -16.54 -0.32 -3.86
CA LEU A 89 -17.00 0.86 -3.13
C LEU A 89 -18.30 0.54 -2.39
N GLY A 90 -18.35 0.87 -1.11
CA GLY A 90 -19.56 0.67 -0.31
C GLY A 90 -19.53 1.46 0.98
N LYS A 91 -20.36 1.04 1.93
CA LYS A 91 -20.52 1.70 3.23
C LYS A 91 -20.32 0.72 4.38
N ILE A 92 -19.57 1.15 5.39
CA ILE A 92 -19.45 0.47 6.69
C ILE A 92 -19.72 1.50 7.77
N ASN A 93 -20.71 1.27 8.64
CA ASN A 93 -21.19 2.25 9.63
C ASN A 93 -21.43 3.66 9.06
N GLY A 94 -21.93 3.72 7.82
CA GLY A 94 -22.17 4.95 7.06
C GLY A 94 -20.93 5.62 6.44
N PHE A 95 -19.72 5.18 6.78
CA PHE A 95 -18.49 5.68 6.16
C PHE A 95 -18.29 5.11 4.76
N THR A 96 -17.86 5.96 3.84
CA THR A 96 -17.39 5.53 2.52
C THR A 96 -16.18 4.62 2.70
N THR A 97 -16.32 3.38 2.24
CA THR A 97 -15.30 2.34 2.40
C THR A 97 -14.90 1.80 1.04
N ILE A 98 -13.61 1.78 0.76
CA ILE A 98 -13.01 1.18 -0.44
C ILE A 98 -12.34 -0.12 -0.03
N ILE A 99 -12.64 -1.22 -0.73
CA ILE A 99 -11.97 -2.50 -0.55
C ILE A 99 -11.28 -2.87 -1.86
N SER A 100 -10.01 -3.28 -1.82
CA SER A 100 -9.34 -3.76 -3.02
C SER A 100 -8.25 -4.79 -2.72
N TYR A 101 -7.73 -5.37 -3.79
CA TYR A 101 -6.60 -6.27 -3.80
C TYR A 101 -5.33 -5.51 -4.17
N ASP A 102 -4.29 -5.69 -3.37
CA ASP A 102 -2.94 -5.32 -3.72
C ASP A 102 -2.12 -6.59 -3.88
N TRP A 103 -1.41 -6.70 -5.00
CA TRP A 103 -0.54 -7.84 -5.23
C TRP A 103 0.72 -7.77 -4.36
N ARG A 104 1.03 -6.60 -3.80
CA ARG A 104 2.15 -6.38 -2.88
C ARG A 104 1.82 -5.31 -1.85
N GLY A 105 1.23 -5.74 -0.74
CA GLY A 105 1.09 -4.92 0.46
C GLY A 105 2.43 -4.52 1.09
N ARG A 106 2.41 -3.79 2.21
CA ARG A 106 3.64 -3.21 2.79
C ARG A 106 4.71 -4.22 3.17
N ASN A 107 4.32 -5.44 3.54
CA ASN A 107 5.23 -6.52 3.89
C ASN A 107 5.69 -7.34 2.68
N GLY A 108 5.41 -6.89 1.45
CA GLY A 108 5.82 -7.56 0.23
C GLY A 108 4.94 -8.75 -0.19
N LEU A 109 3.84 -9.00 0.52
CA LEU A 109 2.92 -10.11 0.25
C LEU A 109 1.63 -9.61 -0.40
N PRO A 110 0.92 -10.47 -1.16
CA PRO A 110 -0.44 -10.17 -1.57
C PRO A 110 -1.29 -9.81 -0.36
N CYS A 111 -2.13 -8.78 -0.49
CA CYS A 111 -3.03 -8.38 0.57
C CYS A 111 -4.39 -7.94 0.02
N ALA A 112 -5.42 -8.14 0.84
CA ALA A 112 -6.61 -7.34 0.73
C ALA A 112 -6.36 -6.08 1.57
N TYR A 113 -6.88 -4.94 1.13
CA TYR A 113 -6.88 -3.74 1.95
C TYR A 113 -8.23 -3.05 1.92
N GLY A 114 -8.51 -2.34 3.00
CA GLY A 114 -9.70 -1.52 3.16
C GLY A 114 -9.31 -0.10 3.55
N LEU A 115 -9.94 0.89 2.92
CA LEU A 115 -9.80 2.30 3.24
C LEU A 115 -11.14 2.79 3.75
N ILE A 116 -11.19 3.27 5.00
CA ILE A 116 -12.36 3.98 5.52
C ILE A 116 -12.04 5.47 5.41
N LEU A 117 -12.82 6.18 4.58
CA LEU A 117 -12.59 7.59 4.30
C LEU A 117 -13.27 8.46 5.35
N PHE A 118 -12.60 9.52 5.81
CA PHE A 118 -13.13 10.48 6.76
C PHE A 118 -12.68 11.90 6.42
N GLU A 119 -13.39 12.89 6.94
CA GLU A 119 -12.96 14.29 6.86
C GLU A 119 -11.72 14.48 7.74
N PRO A 120 -10.58 14.95 7.21
CA PRO A 120 -9.33 15.07 7.96
C PRO A 120 -9.32 16.28 8.89
N GLN A 121 -10.41 16.47 9.63
CA GLN A 121 -10.61 17.56 10.58
C GLN A 121 -11.16 17.00 11.90
N ILE A 122 -10.70 17.59 13.01
CA ILE A 122 -11.28 17.39 14.35
C ILE A 122 -11.49 18.77 14.94
N ASN A 123 -12.72 19.09 15.36
CA ASN A 123 -13.10 20.40 15.89
C ASN A 123 -12.64 21.55 14.97
N GLU A 124 -12.97 21.46 13.68
CA GLU A 124 -12.65 22.44 12.63
C GLU A 124 -11.15 22.61 12.33
N LYS A 125 -10.27 21.88 13.03
CA LYS A 125 -8.83 21.89 12.78
C LYS A 125 -8.43 20.73 11.87
N HIS A 126 -7.75 21.03 10.78
CA HIS A 126 -7.15 20.00 9.93
C HIS A 126 -6.07 19.21 10.66
N LEU A 127 -6.10 17.89 10.46
CA LEU A 127 -5.08 16.97 10.93
C LEU A 127 -3.76 17.19 10.19
N ASN A 128 -2.68 17.32 10.93
CA ASN A 128 -1.33 17.29 10.35
C ASN A 128 -0.65 15.94 10.60
N ASN A 129 0.59 15.79 10.11
CA ASN A 129 1.37 14.56 10.29
C ASN A 129 1.62 14.23 11.78
N TYR A 130 1.74 15.24 12.64
CA TYR A 130 1.92 15.03 14.07
C TYR A 130 0.65 14.45 14.72
N ASP A 131 -0.53 14.94 14.34
CA ASP A 131 -1.81 14.42 14.80
C ASP A 131 -2.03 12.97 14.31
N LEU A 132 -1.73 12.69 13.04
CA LEU A 132 -1.79 11.33 12.48
C LEU A 132 -0.83 10.37 13.21
N ASN A 133 0.38 10.81 13.54
CA ASN A 133 1.35 10.02 14.30
C ASN A 133 0.84 9.72 15.72
N LYS A 134 0.19 10.68 16.38
CA LYS A 134 -0.45 10.44 17.69
C LYS A 134 -1.56 9.39 17.58
N LEU A 135 -2.43 9.49 16.58
CA LEU A 135 -3.47 8.50 16.30
C LEU A 135 -2.87 7.10 16.06
N GLN A 136 -1.76 7.04 15.33
CA GLN A 136 -1.03 5.79 15.08
C GLN A 136 -0.43 5.19 16.35
N GLN A 137 0.10 6.01 17.26
CA GLN A 137 0.67 5.54 18.53
C GLN A 137 -0.40 5.04 19.51
N LYS A 138 -1.59 5.66 19.51
CA LYS A 138 -2.74 5.20 20.31
C LYS A 138 -3.20 3.81 19.86
N VAL A 139 -3.24 3.57 18.55
CA VAL A 139 -3.68 2.30 17.98
C VAL A 139 -2.47 1.40 17.77
N LYS A 140 -2.14 0.56 18.76
CA LYS A 140 -1.06 -0.45 18.69
C LYS A 140 -1.36 -1.60 17.71
N ASN A 141 -1.70 -1.28 16.46
CA ASN A 141 -1.97 -2.23 15.39
C ASN A 141 -1.21 -1.83 14.13
N LYS A 142 -0.13 -2.56 13.83
CA LYS A 142 0.73 -2.34 12.66
C LYS A 142 0.04 -2.49 11.30
N PHE A 143 -1.16 -3.07 11.27
CA PHE A 143 -1.95 -3.26 10.04
C PHE A 143 -3.03 -2.21 9.84
N ASN A 144 -3.19 -1.27 10.79
CA ASN A 144 -4.03 -0.09 10.67
C ASN A 144 -3.11 1.11 10.55
N LEU A 145 -3.29 1.89 9.49
CA LEU A 145 -2.45 3.04 9.19
C LEU A 145 -3.29 4.28 8.94
N TRP A 146 -3.10 5.24 9.83
CA TRP A 146 -3.69 6.56 9.71
C TRP A 146 -2.97 7.34 8.63
N GLU A 147 -3.72 7.70 7.61
CA GLU A 147 -3.27 8.52 6.49
C GLU A 147 -4.20 9.73 6.40
N TYR A 148 -3.76 10.79 5.76
CA TYR A 148 -4.59 11.99 5.63
C TYR A 148 -5.92 11.66 4.93
N GLY A 149 -7.03 11.90 5.64
CA GLY A 149 -8.40 11.64 5.18
C GLY A 149 -8.83 10.16 5.09
N ARG A 150 -8.01 9.21 5.55
CA ARG A 150 -8.38 7.78 5.51
C ARG A 150 -7.65 6.91 6.53
N LEU A 151 -8.32 5.84 6.96
CA LEU A 151 -7.70 4.76 7.74
C LEU A 151 -7.51 3.54 6.84
N ARG A 152 -6.26 3.21 6.52
CA ARG A 152 -5.90 2.03 5.73
C ARG A 152 -5.75 0.82 6.63
N THR A 153 -6.43 -0.26 6.27
CA THR A 153 -6.34 -1.56 6.95
C THR A 153 -5.85 -2.61 5.97
N GLU A 154 -4.80 -3.35 6.30
CA GLU A 154 -4.26 -4.42 5.45
C GLU A 154 -4.48 -5.81 6.06
N TRP A 155 -4.74 -6.79 5.19
CA TRP A 155 -4.78 -8.21 5.49
C TRP A 155 -3.88 -8.95 4.49
N SER A 156 -2.59 -9.04 4.80
CA SER A 156 -1.63 -9.79 4.01
C SER A 156 -1.81 -11.30 4.16
N TYR A 157 -1.56 -12.06 3.10
CA TYR A 157 -1.69 -13.50 3.12
C TYR A 157 -0.67 -14.23 2.23
N MET A 158 -0.23 -15.41 2.68
CA MET A 158 0.58 -16.36 1.90
C MET A 158 -0.18 -17.63 1.52
N LYS A 159 -0.85 -18.27 2.49
CA LYS A 159 -1.46 -19.62 2.34
C LYS A 159 -2.96 -19.66 2.60
N GLY A 160 -3.65 -18.55 2.36
CA GLY A 160 -5.10 -18.49 2.51
C GLY A 160 -5.59 -17.05 2.54
N LYS A 161 -6.62 -16.76 1.76
CA LYS A 161 -7.21 -15.43 1.70
C LYS A 161 -7.88 -15.06 3.03
N PRO A 162 -7.93 -13.77 3.40
CA PRO A 162 -8.52 -13.35 4.65
C PRO A 162 -10.01 -13.70 4.71
N ASN A 163 -10.50 -13.97 5.92
CA ASN A 163 -11.90 -14.30 6.10
C ASN A 163 -12.78 -13.06 5.99
N HIS A 164 -13.82 -13.10 5.15
CA HIS A 164 -14.74 -11.97 4.95
C HIS A 164 -15.36 -11.45 6.26
N LYS A 165 -15.84 -12.34 7.14
CA LYS A 165 -16.46 -11.95 8.42
C LYS A 165 -15.46 -11.22 9.32
N LEU A 166 -14.20 -11.68 9.36
CA LEU A 166 -13.14 -11.02 10.12
C LEU A 166 -12.77 -9.65 9.53
N MET A 167 -12.80 -9.52 8.19
CA MET A 167 -12.58 -8.23 7.53
C MET A 167 -13.68 -7.23 7.92
N ILE A 168 -14.95 -7.62 7.82
CA ILE A 168 -16.09 -6.77 8.22
C ILE A 168 -16.01 -6.39 9.69
N ALA A 169 -15.76 -7.33 10.59
CA ALA A 169 -15.64 -7.05 12.02
C ALA A 169 -14.53 -6.02 12.31
N LYS A 170 -13.37 -6.14 11.63
CA LYS A 170 -12.26 -5.20 11.79
C LYS A 170 -12.58 -3.83 11.16
N LEU A 171 -13.27 -3.78 10.02
CA LEU A 171 -13.72 -2.52 9.41
C LEU A 171 -14.72 -1.80 10.33
N ASN A 172 -15.70 -2.50 10.89
CA ASN A 172 -16.65 -1.95 11.86
C ASN A 172 -15.95 -1.38 13.11
N LYS A 173 -14.98 -2.13 13.65
CA LYS A 173 -14.14 -1.67 14.77
C LYS A 173 -13.40 -0.38 14.40
N ASN A 174 -12.80 -0.34 13.21
CA ASN A 174 -12.03 0.81 12.75
C ASN A 174 -12.91 2.03 12.43
N SER A 175 -14.13 1.85 11.91
CA SER A 175 -15.09 2.96 11.72
C SER A 175 -15.56 3.55 13.05
N ASN A 176 -15.77 2.71 14.07
CA ASN A 176 -16.12 3.20 15.41
C ASN A 176 -14.96 3.97 16.04
N LEU A 177 -13.73 3.52 15.76
CA LEU A 177 -12.52 4.21 16.22
C LEU A 177 -12.37 5.60 15.58
N ILE A 178 -12.70 5.75 14.29
CA ILE A 178 -12.76 7.06 13.62
C ILE A 178 -13.82 7.97 14.25
N LEU A 179 -15.03 7.44 14.50
CA LEU A 179 -16.10 8.20 15.16
C LEU A 179 -15.70 8.68 16.56
N ASN A 180 -15.06 7.80 17.34
CA ASN A 180 -14.64 8.13 18.71
C ASN A 180 -13.57 9.22 18.76
N GLU A 181 -12.77 9.38 17.70
CA GLU A 181 -11.81 10.49 17.58
C GLU A 181 -12.48 11.77 17.03
N GLY A 182 -13.80 11.78 16.79
CA GLY A 182 -14.58 12.95 16.40
C GLY A 182 -14.56 13.28 14.91
N MET A 183 -14.03 12.39 14.06
CA MET A 183 -13.96 12.60 12.62
C MET A 183 -15.27 12.28 11.91
N GLN A 184 -15.60 13.09 10.91
CA GLN A 184 -16.85 12.98 10.16
C GLN A 184 -16.72 12.11 8.91
N ARG A 185 -17.87 11.69 8.39
CA ARG A 185 -17.99 10.89 7.17
C ARG A 185 -17.79 11.80 5.96
N ILE A 186 -17.00 11.35 4.99
CA ILE A 186 -16.78 12.06 3.73
C ILE A 186 -17.23 11.21 2.54
N SER A 187 -17.72 11.84 1.48
CA SER A 187 -17.94 11.16 0.19
C SER A 187 -16.61 10.89 -0.53
N LEU A 188 -16.64 10.01 -1.53
CA LEU A 188 -15.44 9.75 -2.33
C LEU A 188 -15.00 11.00 -3.10
N GLU A 189 -15.97 11.75 -3.64
CA GLU A 189 -15.74 12.96 -4.44
C GLU A 189 -15.12 14.07 -3.58
N ASN A 190 -15.66 14.30 -2.38
CA ASN A 190 -15.14 15.32 -1.48
C ASN A 190 -13.76 14.92 -0.95
N TRP A 191 -13.56 13.63 -0.63
CA TRP A 191 -12.25 13.14 -0.22
C TRP A 191 -11.18 13.39 -1.29
N LYS A 192 -11.48 13.13 -2.57
CA LYS A 192 -10.55 13.42 -3.67
C LYS A 192 -10.16 14.90 -3.71
N LYS A 193 -11.13 15.81 -3.60
CA LYS A 193 -10.88 17.26 -3.57
C LYS A 193 -10.01 17.67 -2.37
N GLU A 194 -10.23 17.08 -1.21
CA GLU A 194 -9.43 17.37 -0.01
C GLU A 194 -7.99 16.88 -0.14
N ILE A 195 -7.78 15.70 -0.74
CA ILE A 195 -6.42 15.21 -1.01
C ILE A 195 -5.71 16.12 -2.02
N GLU A 196 -6.38 16.55 -3.09
CA GLU A 196 -5.79 17.43 -4.11
C GLU A 196 -5.35 18.79 -3.55
N LYS A 197 -6.08 19.36 -2.59
CA LYS A 197 -5.70 20.62 -1.92
C LYS A 197 -4.52 20.48 -0.96
N SER A 198 -4.27 19.25 -0.48
CA SER A 198 -3.24 18.97 0.54
C SER A 198 -1.86 18.62 -0.03
N GLN A 199 -1.76 18.49 -1.37
CA GLN A 199 -0.54 18.20 -2.12
C GLN A 199 0.07 19.48 -2.70
#